data_AF-A0A2E9XL01-F1
#
_entry.id   AF-A0A2E9XL01-F1
#
_cell.length_a   1.000
_cell.length_b   1.000
_cell.length_c   1.000
_cell.angle_alpha   90.00
_cell.angle_beta   90.00
_cell.angle_gamma   90.00
#
_symmetry.space_group_name_H-M   'P 1'
#
loop_
_entity.id
_entity.type
_entity.pdbx_description
1 polymer ?
#
loop_
_entity_poly.entity_id
_entity_poly.type
_entity_poly.pdbx_seq_one_letter_code
_entity_poly.pdbx_strand_id
1 'polypeptide(L)' 'MAVNRYQMCGCGNPIEQGRIELGFKICSTCAHQFDTPKKKGRMVYYHKTGGAIEIMSSQSYSENKKYFTRKANRSILKQV' A
#
# COMPACT_ATOMS: atom_id res chain seq x y z
N MET A 1 -26.00 10.90 2.72
CA MET A 1 -25.79 10.47 4.11
C MET A 1 -24.95 9.21 4.10
N ALA A 2 -23.66 9.28 4.43
CA ALA A 2 -22.82 8.09 4.50
C ALA A 2 -23.12 7.34 5.80
N VAL A 3 -23.72 6.16 5.70
CA VAL A 3 -23.92 5.28 6.84
C VAL A 3 -22.56 4.69 7.19
N ASN A 4 -21.96 5.12 8.30
CA ASN A 4 -20.72 4.53 8.82
C ASN A 4 -20.99 3.06 9.18
N ARG A 5 -20.77 2.15 8.22
CA ARG A 5 -20.85 0.71 8.44
C ARG A 5 -19.60 0.27 9.20
N TYR A 6 -19.71 0.21 10.53
CA TYR A 6 -18.67 -0.38 11.36
C TYR A 6 -18.64 -1.89 11.14
N GLN A 7 -17.58 -2.39 10.51
CA GLN A 7 -17.30 -3.82 10.47
C GLN A 7 -16.46 -4.19 11.69
N MET A 8 -16.88 -5.22 12.41
CA MET A 8 -16.15 -5.72 13.57
C MET A 8 -15.13 -6.79 13.15
N CYS A 9 -13.94 -6.73 13.71
CA CYS A 9 -12.93 -7.78 13.57
C CYS A 9 -13.23 -8.93 14.55
N GLY A 10 -12.74 -10.14 14.26
CA GLY A 10 -12.90 -11.31 15.14
C GLY A 10 -12.25 -11.18 16.53
N CYS A 11 -11.47 -10.13 16.77
CA CYS A 11 -10.90 -9.79 18.07
C CYS A 11 -11.77 -8.84 18.91
N GLY A 12 -12.95 -8.45 18.41
CA GLY A 12 -13.87 -7.52 19.08
C GLY A 12 -13.62 -6.03 18.82
N ASN A 13 -12.51 -5.67 18.17
CA ASN A 13 -12.23 -4.28 17.80
C ASN A 13 -12.88 -3.89 16.45
N PRO A 14 -13.30 -2.63 16.28
CA PRO A 14 -13.77 -2.13 14.99
C PRO A 14 -12.64 -2.11 13.95
N ILE A 15 -12.97 -2.38 12.70
CA ILE A 15 -12.05 -2.25 11.57
C ILE A 15 -12.03 -0.77 11.14
N GLU A 16 -10.84 -0.20 11.09
CA GLU A 16 -10.61 1.16 10.61
C GLU A 16 -11.19 1.38 9.20
N GLN A 17 -11.84 2.52 8.97
CA GLN A 17 -12.51 2.79 7.68
C GLN A 17 -11.55 2.68 6.48
N GLY A 18 -10.33 3.23 6.60
CA GLY A 18 -9.33 3.12 5.53
C GLY A 18 -8.91 1.67 5.23
N ARG A 19 -9.04 0.74 6.18
CA ARG A 19 -8.81 -0.68 5.91
C ARG A 19 -9.99 -1.33 5.19
N ILE A 20 -11.21 -0.93 5.51
CA ILE A 20 -12.43 -1.38 4.82
C ILE A 20 -12.40 -0.91 3.36
N GLU A 21 -12.03 0.35 3.11
CA GLU A 21 -11.88 0.92 1.76
C GLU A 21 -10.84 0.16 0.92
N LEU A 22 -9.77 -0.31 1.55
CA LEU A 22 -8.74 -1.13 0.93
C LEU A 22 -9.11 -2.62 0.81
N GLY A 23 -10.29 -3.02 1.28
CA GLY A 23 -10.84 -4.38 1.20
C GLY A 23 -10.29 -5.36 2.24
N PHE A 24 -9.69 -4.88 3.34
CA PHE A 24 -9.21 -5.74 4.42
C PHE A 24 -10.35 -6.14 5.37
N LYS A 25 -10.26 -7.37 5.90
CA LYS A 25 -11.27 -7.97 6.79
C LYS A 25 -10.88 -8.00 8.28
N ILE A 26 -9.72 -7.43 8.62
CA ILE A 26 -9.17 -7.44 9.97
C ILE A 26 -8.73 -6.06 10.40
N CYS A 27 -8.78 -5.80 11.70
CA CYS A 27 -8.30 -4.55 12.30
C CYS A 27 -6.77 -4.42 12.18
N SER A 28 -6.27 -3.21 12.42
CA SER A 28 -4.84 -2.89 12.41
C SER A 28 -4.06 -3.75 13.40
N THR A 29 -4.56 -3.90 14.63
CA THR A 29 -3.90 -4.67 15.70
C THR A 29 -3.66 -6.12 15.29
N CYS A 30 -4.69 -6.80 14.79
CA CYS A 30 -4.55 -8.18 14.30
C CYS A 30 -3.64 -8.25 13.07
N ALA A 31 -3.73 -7.25 12.17
CA ALA A 31 -2.89 -7.22 10.98
C ALA A 31 -1.39 -7.13 11.30
N HIS A 32 -1.02 -6.44 12.39
CA HIS A 32 0.35 -6.36 12.89
C HIS A 32 0.81 -7.62 13.62
N GLN A 33 -0.10 -8.35 14.28
CA GLN A 33 0.22 -9.59 14.98
C GLN A 33 0.46 -10.78 14.04
N PHE A 34 -0.36 -10.91 12.99
CA PHE A 34 -0.36 -12.08 12.09
C PHE A 34 0.39 -11.87 10.76
N ASP A 35 1.25 -10.84 10.67
CA ASP A 35 1.98 -10.40 9.47
C ASP A 35 1.20 -10.55 8.14
N THR A 36 -0.01 -9.98 8.13
CA THR A 36 -0.89 -10.11 6.96
C THR A 36 -0.37 -9.36 5.73
N PRO A 37 -0.62 -9.89 4.51
CA PRO A 37 -0.11 -9.28 3.28
C PRO A 37 -0.67 -7.86 3.10
N LYS A 38 0.25 -6.90 3.07
CA LYS A 38 -0.06 -5.46 2.94
C LYS A 38 -0.26 -5.11 1.47
N LYS A 39 -1.28 -4.30 1.18
CA LYS A 39 -1.36 -3.55 -0.08
C LYS A 39 -0.18 -2.59 -0.10
N LYS A 40 0.51 -2.52 -1.24
CA LYS A 40 1.66 -1.64 -1.44
C LYS A 40 1.33 -0.68 -2.56
N GLY A 41 2.01 0.45 -2.64
CA GLY A 41 1.76 1.40 -3.71
C GLY A 41 3.02 2.03 -4.25
N ARG A 42 2.88 2.67 -5.41
CA ARG A 42 3.91 3.53 -5.99
C ARG A 42 3.35 4.91 -6.27
N MET A 43 4.21 5.91 -6.20
CA MET A 43 3.88 7.24 -6.68
C MET A 43 3.85 7.23 -8.21
N VAL A 44 2.76 7.74 -8.78
CA VAL A 44 2.56 7.96 -10.21
C VAL A 44 2.25 9.42 -10.41
N TYR A 45 2.90 10.06 -11.38
CA TYR A 45 2.62 11.46 -11.70
C TYR A 45 1.81 11.51 -12.99
N TYR A 46 0.54 11.88 -12.88
CA TYR A 46 -0.27 12.26 -14.02
C TYR A 46 0.14 13.66 -14.47
N HIS A 47 0.66 13.77 -15.69
CA HIS A 47 1.20 15.01 -16.25
C HIS A 47 2.25 15.66 -15.33
N LYS A 48 2.28 16.99 -15.26
CA LYS A 48 3.30 17.76 -14.52
C LYS A 48 3.04 17.83 -13.00
N THR A 49 1.80 17.68 -12.55
CA THR A 49 1.40 18.02 -11.16
C THR A 49 0.47 17.00 -10.50
N GLY A 50 -0.08 16.03 -11.22
CA GLY A 50 -1.05 15.06 -10.71
C GLY A 50 -0.42 13.88 -9.98
N GLY A 51 0.28 14.14 -8.87
CA GLY A 51 0.80 13.07 -8.02
C GLY A 51 -0.34 12.20 -7.45
N ALA A 52 -0.37 10.93 -7.84
CA ALA A 52 -1.31 9.92 -7.37
C ALA A 52 -0.55 8.71 -6.80
N ILE A 53 -1.20 7.95 -5.93
CA ILE A 53 -0.67 6.67 -5.43
C ILE A 53 -1.43 5.55 -6.13
N GLU A 54 -0.73 4.76 -6.92
CA GLU A 54 -1.28 3.54 -7.49
C GLU A 54 -1.17 2.41 -6.46
N ILE A 55 -2.31 1.84 -6.07
CA ILE A 55 -2.40 0.75 -5.09
C ILE A 55 -2.26 -0.59 -5.81
N MET A 56 -1.39 -1.46 -5.32
CA MET A 56 -1.01 -2.74 -5.90
C MET A 56 -1.07 -3.88 -4.86
N SER A 57 -1.15 -5.12 -5.33
CA SER A 57 -0.94 -6.31 -4.49
C SER A 57 0.54 -6.43 -4.08
N SER A 58 0.80 -7.17 -2.99
CA SER A 58 2.17 -7.42 -2.52
C SER A 58 3.04 -8.09 -3.59
N GLN A 59 2.49 -9.06 -4.32
CA GLN A 59 3.15 -9.78 -5.42
C GLN A 59 3.48 -8.86 -6.60
N SER A 60 2.47 -8.13 -7.11
CA SER A 60 2.67 -7.21 -8.24
C SER A 60 3.66 -6.11 -7.88
N TYR A 61 3.66 -5.66 -6.62
CA TYR A 61 4.67 -4.73 -6.13
C TYR A 61 6.07 -5.34 -6.16
N SER A 62 6.28 -6.57 -5.67
CA SER A 62 7.62 -7.19 -5.70
C SER A 62 8.17 -7.38 -7.10
N GLU A 63 7.34 -7.81 -8.05
CA GLU A 63 7.73 -8.02 -9.45
C GLU A 63 8.13 -6.71 -10.13
N ASN A 64 7.38 -5.64 -9.85
CA ASN A 64 7.57 -4.35 -10.50
C ASN A 64 8.49 -3.39 -9.74
N LYS A 65 8.82 -3.68 -8.47
CA LYS A 65 9.65 -2.83 -7.60
C LYS A 65 10.93 -2.39 -8.32
N LYS A 66 11.57 -3.31 -9.04
CA LYS A 66 12.82 -3.09 -9.81
C LYS A 66 12.73 -1.94 -10.81
N TYR A 67 11.55 -1.62 -11.34
CA TYR A 67 11.36 -0.57 -12.33
C TYR A 67 11.22 0.82 -11.71
N PHE A 68 10.66 0.90 -10.49
CA PHE A 68 10.34 2.19 -9.84
C PHE A 68 11.35 2.58 -8.77
N THR A 69 12.05 1.61 -8.18
CA THR A 69 13.16 1.91 -7.27
C THR A 69 14.43 2.17 -8.06
N ARG A 70 15.13 3.28 -7.75
CA ARG A 70 16.46 3.53 -8.29
C ARG A 70 17.39 2.37 -7.92
N LYS A 71 17.98 1.73 -8.93
CA LYS A 71 19.03 0.72 -8.77
C LYS A 71 20.35 1.38 -9.20
N ALA A 72 21.29 1.49 -8.26
CA ALA A 72 22.64 2.03 -8.43
C ALA A 72 22.74 3.49 -8.94
N ASN A 73 23.98 3.98 -9.04
CA ASN A 73 24.30 5.30 -9.56
C ASN A 73 24.19 5.31 -11.10
N ARG A 74 23.20 6.02 -11.66
CA ARG A 74 22.98 6.09 -13.12
C ARG A 74 23.92 7.04 -13.87
N SER A 75 24.72 7.84 -13.16
CA SER A 75 25.79 8.60 -13.79
C SER A 75 27.02 7.70 -13.95
N ILE A 76 27.50 7.54 -15.19
CA ILE A 76 28.80 6.90 -15.51
C ILE A 76 29.92 7.40 -14.58
N LEU A 77 29.83 8.65 -14.13
CA LEU A 77 30.78 9.32 -13.23
C LEU A 77 30.83 8.82 -11.77
N LYS A 78 29.95 7.89 -11.36
CA LYS A 78 29.89 7.39 -9.97
C LYS A 78 30.28 5.90 -9.85
N GLN A 79 31.00 5.39 -10.84
CA GLN A 79 31.56 4.04 -10.87
C GLN A 79 33.07 4.01 -10.59
N VAL A 80 33.65 5.12 -10.12
CA VAL A 80 35.04 5.20 -9.65
C VAL A 80 35.08 5.04 -8.15
#